data_AF-A0A2M7X335-F1
#
_entry.id   AF-A0A2M7X335-F1
#
_cell.length_a   1.000
_cell.length_b   1.000
_cell.length_c   1.000
_cell.angle_alpha   90.00
_cell.angle_beta   90.00
_cell.angle_gamma   90.00
#
_symmetry.space_group_name_H-M   'P 1'
#
loop_
_entity.id
_entity.type
_entity.pdbx_description
1 polymer ?
#
loop_
_entity_poly.entity_id
_entity_poly.type
_entity_poly.pdbx_seq_one_letter_code
_entity_poly.pdbx_strand_id
1 'polypeptide(L)' 'PDELGPEHIVRRVSSTEVRSLASLHVWAKPGELLTGLPEHPVFKVFWPVARADTFAAPAHTLSLRGSKLQ' A
#
# COMPACT_ATOMS: atom_id res chain seq x y z
N PRO A 1 7.65 18.18 -12.25
CA PRO A 1 8.32 16.90 -11.90
C PRO A 1 7.31 15.74 -11.92
N ASP A 2 6.56 15.65 -13.01
CA ASP A 2 5.43 14.71 -13.17
C ASP A 2 5.83 13.48 -13.99
N GLU A 3 7.13 13.39 -14.31
CA GLU A 3 7.71 12.34 -15.14
C GLU A 3 8.06 11.08 -14.31
N LEU A 4 8.01 11.16 -12.98
CA LEU A 4 8.32 10.03 -12.09
C LEU A 4 7.08 9.20 -11.76
N GLY A 5 6.87 8.12 -12.51
CA GLY A 5 5.90 7.06 -12.21
C GLY A 5 6.46 5.82 -11.49
N PRO A 6 5.60 4.87 -11.06
CA PRO A 6 6.00 3.63 -10.37
C PRO A 6 6.94 2.71 -11.17
N GLU A 7 7.00 2.86 -12.48
CA GLU A 7 7.93 2.19 -13.38
C GLU A 7 9.38 2.64 -13.15
N HIS A 8 9.59 3.83 -12.59
CA HIS A 8 10.91 4.39 -12.28
C HIS A 8 11.43 3.96 -10.91
N ILE A 9 10.59 3.40 -10.04
CA ILE A 9 10.99 2.94 -8.70
C ILE A 9 11.26 1.44 -8.75
N VAL A 10 12.52 1.04 -8.50
CA VAL A 10 12.95 -0.37 -8.58
C VAL A 10 13.17 -0.95 -7.18
N ARG A 11 12.62 -2.13 -6.93
CA ARG A 11 12.81 -2.92 -5.71
C ARG A 11 13.47 -4.25 -6.03
N ARG A 12 14.50 -4.61 -5.26
CA ARG A 12 15.05 -5.97 -5.23
C ARG A 12 14.07 -6.90 -4.49
N VAL A 13 13.66 -7.98 -5.13
CA VAL A 13 12.74 -8.97 -4.56
C VAL A 13 13.40 -10.30 -4.23
N SER A 14 14.60 -10.55 -4.76
CA SER A 14 15.48 -11.66 -4.36
C SER A 14 16.96 -11.30 -4.57
N SER A 15 17.88 -12.23 -4.29
CA SER A 15 19.31 -12.02 -4.56
C SER A 15 19.60 -11.74 -6.05
N THR A 16 18.78 -12.30 -6.95
CA THR A 16 18.99 -12.24 -8.40
C THR A 16 17.90 -11.47 -9.16
N GLU A 17 16.83 -11.04 -8.48
CA GLU A 17 15.68 -10.44 -9.14
C GLU A 17 15.39 -9.03 -8.64
N VAL A 18 15.22 -8.13 -9.60
CA VAL A 18 14.76 -6.75 -9.40
C VAL A 18 13.53 -6.50 -10.25
N ARG A 19 12.57 -5.75 -9.70
CA ARG A 19 11.30 -5.44 -10.38
C ARG A 19 10.91 -3.99 -10.10
N SER A 20 10.24 -3.35 -11.06
CA SER A 20 9.65 -2.03 -10.85
C SER A 20 8.43 -2.12 -9.94
N LEU A 21 8.11 -1.07 -9.20
CA LEU A 21 6.91 -1.04 -8.38
C LEU A 21 5.65 -1.20 -9.23
N ALA A 22 5.63 -0.66 -10.46
CA ALA A 22 4.55 -0.85 -11.43
C ALA A 22 4.21 -2.33 -11.64
N SER A 23 5.22 -3.20 -11.73
CA SER A 23 5.04 -4.64 -11.91
C SER A 23 4.73 -5.42 -10.64
N LEU A 24 5.00 -4.84 -9.47
CA LEU A 24 4.90 -5.53 -8.18
C LEU A 24 3.54 -5.35 -7.50
N HIS A 25 2.82 -4.27 -7.83
CA HIS A 25 1.57 -3.92 -7.17
C HIS A 25 0.41 -3.90 -8.16
N VAL A 26 -0.76 -4.23 -7.65
CA VAL A 26 -2.03 -3.99 -8.35
C VAL A 26 -2.51 -2.61 -7.94
N TRP A 27 -2.76 -1.77 -8.94
CA TRP A 27 -3.10 -0.36 -8.76
C TRP A 27 -4.61 -0.16 -8.82
N ALA A 28 -5.14 0.67 -7.93
CA ALA A 28 -6.53 1.12 -8.04
C ALA A 28 -6.68 2.05 -9.25
N LYS A 29 -7.82 1.95 -9.92
CA LYS A 29 -8.21 2.89 -10.97
C LYS A 29 -8.60 4.24 -10.34
N PRO A 30 -8.44 5.35 -11.07
CA PRO A 30 -8.94 6.65 -10.62
C PRO A 30 -10.42 6.56 -10.19
N GLY A 31 -10.73 7.00 -8.98
CA GLY A 31 -12.09 7.01 -8.42
C GLY A 31 -12.59 5.67 -7.85
N GLU A 32 -11.84 4.57 -7.98
CA GLU A 32 -12.32 3.22 -7.58
C GLU A 32 -12.66 3.13 -6.09
N LEU A 33 -11.87 3.81 -5.24
CA LEU A 33 -12.10 3.86 -3.79
C LEU A 33 -13.28 4.74 -3.36
N LEU A 34 -13.80 5.57 -4.27
CA LEU A 34 -14.95 6.44 -4.02
C LEU A 34 -16.27 5.74 -4.31
N THR A 35 -16.28 4.81 -5.28
CA THR A 35 -17.48 4.11 -5.73
C THR A 35 -17.65 2.74 -5.06
N GLY A 36 -16.58 2.20 -4.48
CA GLY A 36 -16.62 0.92 -3.78
C GLY A 36 -15.28 0.54 -3.16
N LEU A 37 -15.19 -0.73 -2.73
CA LEU A 37 -13.98 -1.29 -2.14
C LEU A 37 -13.34 -2.23 -3.16
N PRO A 38 -12.14 -1.90 -3.70
CA PRO A 38 -11.43 -2.79 -4.61
C PRO A 38 -11.19 -4.17 -4.01
N GLU A 39 -11.08 -5.19 -4.87
CA GLU A 39 -10.80 -6.57 -4.43
C GLU A 39 -9.44 -6.72 -3.75
N HIS A 40 -8.52 -5.78 -3.98
CA HIS A 40 -7.18 -5.80 -3.43
C HIS A 40 -7.21 -5.86 -1.88
N PRO A 41 -6.53 -6.85 -1.25
CA PRO A 41 -6.58 -7.06 0.20
C PRO A 41 -6.20 -5.83 1.03
N VAL A 42 -5.16 -5.10 0.61
CA VAL A 42 -4.77 -3.82 1.26
C VAL A 42 -5.94 -2.86 1.36
N PHE A 43 -6.68 -2.60 0.28
CA PHE A 43 -7.82 -1.69 0.36
C PHE A 43 -8.93 -2.27 1.23
N LYS A 44 -9.22 -3.58 1.13
CA LYS A 44 -10.21 -4.24 2.00
C LYS A 44 -9.93 -4.07 3.50
N VAL A 45 -8.68 -4.19 3.90
CA VAL A 45 -8.27 -4.13 5.31
C VAL A 45 -8.14 -2.70 5.81
N PHE A 46 -7.56 -1.81 5.01
CA PHE A 46 -7.13 -0.49 5.48
C PHE A 46 -8.09 0.64 5.10
N TRP A 47 -8.81 0.55 3.98
CA TRP A 47 -9.71 1.63 3.54
C TRP A 47 -10.88 1.90 4.50
N PRO A 48 -11.59 0.89 5.05
CA PRO A 48 -12.74 1.13 5.93
C PRO A 48 -12.37 1.84 7.25
N VAL A 49 -11.12 1.74 7.67
CA VAL A 49 -10.61 2.35 8.91
C VAL A 49 -9.75 3.59 8.65
N ALA A 50 -9.56 3.96 7.38
CA ALA A 50 -8.80 5.13 6.98
C ALA A 50 -9.57 6.41 7.30
N ARG A 51 -8.86 7.44 7.74
CA ARG A 51 -9.42 8.74 8.09
C ARG A 51 -8.58 9.86 7.49
N ALA A 52 -9.22 10.81 6.81
CA ALA A 52 -8.52 11.90 6.14
C ALA A 52 -7.92 12.94 7.11
N ASP A 53 -8.43 12.99 8.34
CA ASP A 53 -8.02 13.93 9.38
C ASP A 53 -6.96 13.36 10.34
N THR A 54 -6.47 12.13 10.11
CA THR A 54 -5.39 11.55 10.93
C THR A 54 -4.60 10.47 10.19
N PHE A 55 -3.31 10.37 10.50
CA PHE A 55 -2.41 9.31 10.02
C PHE A 55 -2.13 8.25 11.09
N ALA A 56 -2.93 8.19 12.15
CA ALA A 56 -2.81 7.17 13.19
C ALA A 56 -2.97 5.76 12.59
N ALA A 57 -2.09 4.84 13.00
CA ALA A 57 -2.18 3.47 12.53
C ALA A 57 -3.41 2.76 13.14
N PRO A 58 -4.08 1.87 12.39
CA PRO A 58 -5.15 1.04 12.94
C PRO A 58 -4.68 0.18 14.12
N ALA A 59 -5.61 -0.19 15.01
CA ALA A 59 -5.31 -0.97 16.21
C ALA A 59 -4.52 -2.27 15.92
N HIS A 60 -4.89 -3.01 14.88
CA HIS A 60 -4.18 -4.23 14.48
C HIS A 60 -2.74 -3.96 14.01
N THR A 61 -2.48 -2.80 13.40
CA THR A 61 -1.13 -2.42 12.97
C THR A 61 -0.30 -2.00 14.18
N LEU A 62 -0.91 -1.31 15.14
CA LEU A 62 -0.27 -0.95 16.41
C LEU A 62 0.13 -2.19 17.22
N SER A 63 -0.70 -3.24 17.26
CA SER A 63 -0.35 -4.49 17.97
C SER A 63 0.84 -5.21 17.32
N LEU A 64 0.96 -5.20 15.99
CA LEU A 64 2.10 -5.78 15.28
C LEU A 64 3.42 -5.03 15.53
N ARG A 65 3.36 -3.72 15.85
CA ARG A 65 4.56 -2.96 16.23
C ARG A 65 5.06 -3.34 17.61
N GLY A 66 4.15 -3.64 18.55
CA GLY A 66 4.50 -4.07 19.91
C GLY A 66 5.36 -5.35 19.92
N SER A 67 5.06 -6.32 19.05
CA SER A 67 5.83 -7.57 18.96
C SER A 67 7.22 -7.44 18.35
N LYS A 68 7.60 -6.25 17.87
CA LYS A 68 8.95 -5.95 17.33
C LYS A 68 9.84 -5.21 18.32
N LEU A 69 9.28 -4.83 19.48
CA LEU A 69 9.96 -4.08 20.55
C LEU A 69 10.29 -4.97 21.77
N GLN A 70 9.98 -6.27 21.71
CA GLN A 70 10.42 -7.30 22.65
C GLN A 70 11.52 -8.14 22.01
#